data_AF-U1ZLP3-F1
#
_entry.id   AF-U1ZLP3-F1
#
_cell.length_a   1.000
_cell.length_b   1.000
_cell.length_c   1.000
_cell.angle_alpha   90.00
_cell.angle_beta   90.00
_cell.angle_gamma   90.00
#
_symmetry.space_group_name_H-M   'P 1'
#
loop_
_entity.id
_entity.type
_entity.pdbx_description
1 polymer ?
#
loop_
_entity_poly.entity_id
_entity_poly.type
_entity_poly.pdbx_seq_one_letter_code
_entity_poly.pdbx_strand_id
1 'polypeptide(L)'
;MLFVALLLVFSLLAAVPVRLGLPGPTSWPKRMRLALALALLLIGADHWLTPARYLAMMPPYLPWHLELVLLTGACEIAGALGLLWPRTRRLAGGLLALYFVCVFPANLHNALHGLQVDGLPSVQWYYWLRLPFQPLIILWTLYAAEWLHWPQPFSSRGERSPAHR
;
A
#
# COMPACT_ATOMS: atom_id res chain seq x y z
N MET A 1 2.44 0.03 -11.37
CA MET A 1 3.66 -0.79 -11.14
C MET A 1 4.65 -0.09 -10.23
N LEU A 2 4.92 1.21 -10.42
CA LEU A 2 5.81 1.97 -9.54
C LEU A 2 5.46 1.80 -8.05
N PHE A 3 4.19 1.91 -7.68
CA PHE A 3 3.75 1.71 -6.30
C PHE A 3 4.12 0.34 -5.74
N VAL A 4 3.83 -0.75 -6.47
CA VAL A 4 4.21 -2.12 -6.05
C VAL A 4 5.73 -2.25 -5.94
N ALA A 5 6.49 -1.68 -6.88
CA ALA A 5 7.94 -1.68 -6.82
C ALA A 5 8.45 -0.95 -5.56
N LEU A 6 7.87 0.20 -5.20
CA LEU A 6 8.18 0.90 -3.95
C LEU A 6 7.88 0.04 -2.72
N LEU A 7 6.74 -0.65 -2.68
CA LEU A 7 6.41 -1.56 -1.56
C LEU A 7 7.45 -2.66 -1.38
N LEU A 8 7.88 -3.28 -2.48
CA LEU A 8 8.88 -4.34 -2.46
C LEU A 8 10.25 -3.80 -2.04
N VAL A 9 10.72 -2.72 -2.68
CA VAL A 9 12.01 -2.09 -2.39
C VAL A 9 12.07 -1.62 -0.95
N PHE A 10 11.07 -0.88 -0.46
CA PHE A 10 11.06 -0.42 0.92
C PHE A 10 10.96 -1.55 1.94
N SER A 11 10.29 -2.65 1.60
CA SER A 11 10.26 -3.83 2.49
C SER A 11 11.64 -4.49 2.59
N LEU A 12 12.36 -4.58 1.48
CA LEU A 12 13.74 -5.11 1.44
C LEU A 12 14.71 -4.18 2.18
N LEU A 13 14.62 -2.87 1.96
CA LEU A 13 15.43 -1.88 2.65
C LEU A 13 15.16 -1.87 4.16
N ALA A 14 13.89 -1.99 4.59
CA ALA A 14 13.53 -2.13 6.00
C ALA A 14 14.10 -3.41 6.65
N ALA A 15 14.61 -4.37 5.86
CA ALA A 15 15.31 -5.54 6.37
C ALA A 15 16.81 -5.35 6.59
N VAL A 16 17.44 -4.37 5.95
CA VAL A 16 18.88 -4.15 6.00
C VAL A 16 19.39 -3.88 7.43
N PRO A 17 18.81 -2.95 8.23
CA PRO A 17 19.31 -2.68 9.57
C PRO A 17 19.31 -3.93 10.46
N VAL A 18 18.24 -4.72 10.39
CA VAL A 18 18.10 -5.96 11.16
C VAL A 18 19.16 -7.00 10.75
N ARG A 19 19.50 -7.09 9.46
CA ARG A 19 20.58 -7.98 8.96
C ARG A 19 21.97 -7.53 9.38
N LEU A 20 22.15 -6.23 9.65
CA LEU A 20 23.39 -5.64 10.14
C LEU A 20 23.49 -5.60 11.67
N GLY A 21 22.52 -6.18 12.40
CA GLY A 21 22.49 -6.15 13.87
C GLY A 21 22.05 -4.82 14.48
N LEU A 22 21.50 -3.90 13.68
CA LEU A 22 21.01 -2.59 14.12
C LEU A 22 19.52 -2.65 14.54
N PRO A 23 19.05 -1.71 15.38
CA PRO A 23 17.63 -1.59 15.71
C PRO A 23 16.76 -1.41 14.46
N GLY A 24 15.70 -2.20 14.31
CA GLY A 24 14.83 -2.13 13.14
C GLY A 24 13.56 -2.98 13.24
N PRO A 25 12.68 -2.90 12.22
CA PRO A 25 11.43 -3.65 12.21
C PRO A 25 11.68 -5.15 12.02
N THR A 26 11.60 -5.93 13.09
CA THR A 26 11.96 -7.36 13.09
C THR A 26 10.92 -8.27 12.44
N SER A 27 9.63 -7.93 12.50
CA SER A 27 8.55 -8.75 11.95
C SER A 27 8.09 -8.29 10.56
N TRP A 28 7.62 -9.23 9.75
CA TRP A 28 7.07 -8.97 8.41
C TRP A 28 5.99 -7.88 8.39
N PRO A 29 4.95 -7.91 9.26
CA PRO A 29 3.93 -6.86 9.28
C PRO A 29 4.50 -5.46 9.52
N LYS A 30 5.52 -5.33 10.37
CA LYS A 30 6.17 -4.03 10.64
C LYS A 30 6.91 -3.51 9.41
N ARG A 31 7.65 -4.37 8.70
CA ARG A 31 8.36 -3.99 7.46
C ARG A 31 7.37 -3.59 6.36
N MET A 32 6.33 -4.40 6.15
CA MET A 32 5.29 -4.15 5.15
C MET A 32 4.51 -2.85 5.42
N ARG A 33 4.23 -2.55 6.69
CA ARG A 33 3.59 -1.31 7.12
C ARG A 33 4.48 -0.10 6.88
N LEU A 34 5.76 -0.18 7.23
CA LEU A 34 6.71 0.91 6.99
C LEU A 34 6.83 1.18 5.48
N ALA A 35 6.94 0.12 4.68
CA ALA A 35 6.96 0.22 3.22
C ALA A 35 5.70 0.86 2.66
N LEU A 36 4.52 0.44 3.12
CA LEU A 36 3.24 1.02 2.70
C LEU A 36 3.12 2.49 3.08
N ALA A 37 3.46 2.85 4.32
CA ALA A 37 3.41 4.23 4.77
C ALA A 37 4.35 5.13 3.97
N LEU A 38 5.60 4.70 3.72
CA LEU A 38 6.56 5.46 2.92
C LEU A 38 6.10 5.61 1.46
N ALA A 39 5.59 4.55 0.83
CA ALA A 39 5.08 4.62 -0.53
C ALA A 39 3.88 5.56 -0.65
N LEU A 40 2.94 5.50 0.30
CA LEU A 40 1.77 6.38 0.36
C LEU A 40 2.15 7.84 0.63
N LEU A 41 3.15 8.12 1.48
CA LEU A 41 3.63 9.49 1.69
C LEU A 41 4.24 10.06 0.41
N LEU A 42 5.01 9.26 -0.34
CA LEU A 42 5.62 9.71 -1.59
C LEU A 42 4.59 9.96 -2.69
N ILE A 43 3.70 9.00 -2.95
CA ILE A 43 2.66 9.15 -3.97
C ILE A 43 1.63 10.20 -3.54
N GLY A 44 1.28 10.22 -2.26
CA GLY A 44 0.34 11.21 -1.70
C GLY A 44 0.87 12.63 -1.85
N ALA A 45 2.15 12.89 -1.52
CA ALA A 45 2.77 14.19 -1.75
C ALA A 45 2.84 14.54 -3.24
N ASP A 46 3.09 13.55 -4.08
CA ASP A 46 3.22 13.73 -5.52
C ASP A 46 1.91 14.15 -6.22
N HIS A 47 0.74 13.78 -5.68
CA HIS A 47 -0.56 14.32 -6.13
C HIS A 47 -0.63 15.86 -6.04
N TRP A 48 0.05 16.45 -5.06
CA TRP A 48 0.11 17.91 -4.87
C TRP A 48 1.22 18.55 -5.69
N LEU A 49 2.35 17.86 -5.85
CA LEU A 49 3.51 18.38 -6.57
C LEU A 49 3.32 18.31 -8.10
N THR A 50 2.65 17.27 -8.59
CA THR A 50 2.47 17.03 -10.04
C THR A 50 1.03 16.60 -10.42
N PRO A 51 0.00 17.38 -10.05
CA PRO A 51 -1.40 17.01 -10.25
C PRO A 51 -1.76 16.72 -11.72
N ALA A 52 -1.10 17.39 -12.66
CA ALA A 52 -1.32 17.21 -14.10
C ALA A 52 -1.20 15.74 -14.56
N ARG A 53 -0.29 14.96 -13.96
CA ARG A 53 -0.13 13.54 -14.30
C ARG A 53 -1.35 12.71 -13.92
N TYR A 54 -1.98 13.04 -12.81
CA TYR A 54 -3.18 12.34 -12.32
C TYR A 54 -4.44 12.82 -13.03
N LEU A 55 -4.52 14.12 -13.35
CA LEU A 55 -5.62 14.67 -14.16
C LEU A 55 -5.75 13.96 -15.51
N ALA A 56 -4.63 13.61 -16.15
CA ALA A 56 -4.63 12.84 -17.39
C ALA A 56 -5.16 11.39 -17.23
N MET A 57 -5.28 10.89 -15.99
CA MET A 57 -5.83 9.57 -15.66
C MET A 57 -7.27 9.61 -15.17
N MET A 58 -7.87 10.80 -15.05
CA MET A 58 -9.21 10.94 -14.48
C MET A 58 -10.28 10.57 -15.50
N PRO A 59 -11.16 9.60 -15.18
CA PRO A 59 -12.27 9.28 -16.06
C PRO A 59 -13.23 10.46 -16.24
N PRO A 60 -13.74 10.72 -17.45
CA PRO A 60 -14.54 11.91 -17.76
C PRO A 60 -15.92 11.92 -17.07
N TYR A 61 -16.36 10.81 -16.49
CA TYR A 61 -17.62 10.73 -15.74
C TYR A 61 -17.50 11.27 -14.30
N LEU A 62 -16.29 11.55 -13.80
CA LEU A 62 -16.09 12.14 -12.49
C LEU A 62 -16.11 13.67 -12.58
N PRO A 63 -16.79 14.38 -11.67
CA PRO A 63 -16.66 15.82 -11.56
C PRO A 63 -15.38 16.21 -10.79
N TRP A 64 -15.02 17.50 -10.80
CA TRP A 64 -14.01 18.09 -9.90
C TRP A 64 -12.67 17.33 -9.90
N HIS A 65 -12.10 17.11 -11.10
CA HIS A 65 -10.92 16.27 -11.25
C HIS A 65 -9.74 16.69 -10.36
N LEU A 66 -9.46 17.99 -10.28
CA LEU A 66 -8.33 18.51 -9.51
C LEU A 66 -8.58 18.30 -8.01
N GLU A 67 -9.76 18.64 -7.53
CA GLU A 67 -10.14 18.51 -6.12
C GLU A 67 -10.10 17.05 -5.69
N LEU A 68 -10.58 16.13 -6.54
CA LEU A 68 -10.49 14.69 -6.28
C LEU A 68 -9.04 14.22 -6.21
N VAL A 69 -8.17 14.64 -7.14
CA VAL A 69 -6.73 14.30 -7.13
C VAL A 69 -6.06 14.79 -5.84
N LEU A 70 -6.34 16.02 -5.39
CA LEU A 70 -5.77 16.54 -4.16
C LEU A 70 -6.34 15.83 -2.92
N LEU A 71 -7.63 15.51 -2.94
CA LEU A 71 -8.30 14.77 -1.87
C LEU A 71 -7.73 13.35 -1.74
N THR A 72 -7.51 12.64 -2.85
CA THR A 72 -6.90 11.31 -2.81
C THR A 72 -5.47 11.38 -2.26
N GLY A 73 -4.68 12.38 -2.67
CA GLY A 73 -3.36 12.64 -2.10
C GLY A 73 -3.40 12.90 -0.59
N ALA A 74 -4.37 13.70 -0.10
CA ALA A 74 -4.58 13.92 1.33
C ALA A 74 -4.90 12.63 2.09
N CYS A 75 -5.80 11.81 1.54
CA CYS A 75 -6.20 10.52 2.11
C CYS A 75 -5.01 9.55 2.22
N GLU A 76 -4.13 9.52 1.21
CA GLU A 76 -2.92 8.69 1.22
C GLU A 76 -1.96 9.11 2.34
N ILE A 77 -1.70 10.42 2.49
CA ILE A 77 -0.85 10.97 3.55
C ILE A 77 -1.46 10.67 4.93
N ALA A 78 -2.75 10.98 5.12
CA ALA A 78 -3.45 10.75 6.39
C ALA A 78 -3.47 9.27 6.75
N GLY A 79 -3.74 8.39 5.78
CA GLY A 79 -3.70 6.94 5.97
C GLY A 79 -2.31 6.43 6.32
N ALA A 80 -1.26 6.94 5.68
CA ALA A 80 0.12 6.59 5.99
C ALA A 80 0.50 6.95 7.43
N LEU A 81 0.20 8.17 7.86
CA LEU A 81 0.42 8.62 9.24
C LEU A 81 -0.41 7.78 10.23
N GLY A 82 -1.67 7.51 9.89
CA GLY A 82 -2.58 6.68 10.67
C GLY A 82 -2.12 5.24 10.83
N LEU A 83 -1.43 4.65 9.85
CA LEU A 83 -0.84 3.31 9.93
C LEU A 83 0.31 3.25 10.94
N LEU A 84 1.13 4.30 11.01
CA LEU A 84 2.30 4.36 11.89
C LEU A 84 1.90 4.47 13.36
N TRP A 85 0.75 5.07 13.65
CA TRP A 85 0.27 5.24 15.02
C TRP A 85 -0.55 4.02 15.50
N PRO A 86 -0.14 3.31 16.58
CA PRO A 86 -0.79 2.06 17.00
C PRO A 86 -2.29 2.16 17.25
N ARG A 87 -2.76 3.29 17.80
CA ARG A 87 -4.18 3.48 18.14
C ARG A 87 -5.10 3.62 16.93
N THR A 88 -4.59 4.15 15.82
CA THR A 88 -5.37 4.41 14.60
C THR A 88 -5.11 3.40 13.50
N ARG A 89 -4.09 2.56 13.64
CA ARG A 89 -3.60 1.63 12.60
C ARG A 89 -4.69 0.81 11.94
N ARG A 90 -5.53 0.14 12.74
CA ARG A 90 -6.61 -0.70 12.20
C ARG A 90 -7.61 0.13 11.42
N LEU A 91 -8.06 1.26 11.98
CA LEU A 91 -8.97 2.15 11.27
C LEU A 91 -8.36 2.67 9.96
N ALA A 92 -7.13 3.18 10.01
CA ALA A 92 -6.40 3.69 8.85
C ALA A 92 -6.25 2.61 7.76
N GLY A 93 -5.90 1.38 8.13
CA GLY A 93 -5.81 0.26 7.20
C GLY A 93 -7.13 -0.14 6.56
N GLY A 94 -8.23 -0.12 7.32
CA GLY A 94 -9.57 -0.38 6.79
C GLY A 94 -10.01 0.69 5.80
N LEU A 95 -9.77 1.96 6.14
CA LEU A 95 -10.07 3.10 5.25
C LEU A 95 -9.19 3.10 4.00
N LEU A 96 -7.90 2.77 4.12
CA LEU A 96 -7.01 2.63 2.97
C LEU A 96 -7.41 1.45 2.07
N ALA A 97 -7.83 0.32 2.65
CA ALA A 97 -8.35 -0.80 1.87
C ALA A 97 -9.61 -0.39 1.08
N LEU A 98 -10.54 0.32 1.72
CA LEU A 98 -11.71 0.89 1.04
C LEU A 98 -11.31 1.90 -0.05
N TYR A 99 -10.37 2.80 0.24
CA TYR A 99 -9.80 3.74 -0.73
C TYR A 99 -9.27 3.01 -1.97
N PHE A 100 -8.49 1.94 -1.80
CA PHE A 100 -7.98 1.15 -2.92
C PHE A 100 -9.08 0.47 -3.75
N VAL A 101 -10.22 0.12 -3.14
CA VAL A 101 -11.41 -0.33 -3.87
C VAL A 101 -12.05 0.83 -4.63
N CYS A 102 -12.17 2.01 -4.03
CA CYS A 102 -12.78 3.18 -4.65
C CYS A 102 -11.99 3.73 -5.85
N VAL A 103 -10.66 3.59 -5.88
CA VAL A 103 -9.83 4.01 -7.04
C VAL A 103 -9.77 2.93 -8.14
N PHE A 104 -10.24 1.71 -7.89
CA PHE A 104 -10.21 0.62 -8.86
C PHE A 104 -10.97 0.94 -10.17
N PRO A 105 -12.18 1.53 -10.16
CA PRO A 105 -12.88 1.92 -11.39
C PRO A 105 -12.07 2.85 -12.29
N ALA A 106 -11.32 3.81 -11.72
CA ALA A 106 -10.43 4.67 -12.49
C ALA A 106 -9.29 3.87 -13.15
N ASN A 107 -8.67 2.93 -12.41
CA ASN A 107 -7.66 2.05 -12.99
C ASN A 107 -8.20 1.14 -14.09
N LEU A 108 -9.44 0.65 -13.96
CA LEU A 108 -10.11 -0.13 -14.99
C LEU A 108 -10.39 0.72 -16.24
N HIS A 109 -10.89 1.94 -16.07
CA HIS A 109 -11.08 2.88 -17.16
C HIS A 109 -9.78 3.10 -17.96
N ASN A 110 -8.66 3.30 -17.25
CA ASN A 110 -7.34 3.51 -17.85
C ASN A 110 -6.84 2.26 -18.61
N ALA A 111 -7.13 1.07 -18.13
CA ALA A 111 -6.80 -0.18 -18.82
C ALA A 111 -7.59 -0.34 -20.12
N LEU A 112 -8.88 0.02 -20.10
CA LEU A 112 -9.76 -0.09 -21.26
C LEU A 112 -9.42 0.90 -22.37
N HIS A 113 -9.12 2.16 -22.01
CA HIS A 113 -8.93 3.23 -23.00
C HIS A 113 -7.47 3.45 -23.40
N GLY A 114 -6.52 2.95 -22.58
CA GLY A 114 -5.10 3.29 -22.72
C GLY A 114 -4.87 4.77 -22.42
N LEU A 115 -3.68 5.10 -21.91
CA LEU A 115 -3.33 6.48 -21.60
C LEU A 115 -1.91 6.80 -22.03
N GLN A 116 -1.72 8.04 -22.48
CA GLN A 116 -0.41 8.67 -22.61
C GLN A 116 -0.26 9.67 -21.47
N VAL A 117 0.55 9.29 -20.48
CA VAL A 117 0.88 10.16 -19.34
C VAL A 117 2.38 10.23 -19.23
N ASP A 118 2.90 11.45 -19.08
CA ASP A 118 4.33 11.68 -18.94
C ASP A 118 4.91 10.90 -17.75
N GLY A 119 5.99 10.16 -18.00
CA GLY A 119 6.64 9.31 -17.00
C GLY A 119 6.00 7.94 -16.78
N LEU A 120 4.94 7.58 -17.51
CA LEU A 120 4.39 6.23 -17.53
C LEU A 120 4.59 5.53 -18.89
N PRO A 121 4.74 4.19 -18.90
CA PRO A 121 4.71 3.43 -20.13
C PRO A 121 3.39 3.64 -20.87
N SER A 122 3.46 4.04 -22.14
CA SER A 122 2.29 4.21 -23.03
C SER A 122 1.72 2.88 -23.56
N VAL A 123 2.33 1.75 -23.19
CA VAL A 123 1.90 0.42 -23.62
C VAL A 123 0.64 -0.03 -22.88
N GLN A 124 -0.42 -0.38 -23.59
CA GLN A 124 -1.74 -0.66 -23.00
C GLN A 124 -1.74 -1.81 -21.98
N TRP A 125 -0.98 -2.88 -22.23
CA TRP A 125 -0.90 -4.04 -21.33
C TRP A 125 -0.39 -3.67 -19.92
N TYR A 126 0.39 -2.59 -19.80
CA TYR A 126 0.88 -2.12 -18.51
C TYR A 126 -0.25 -1.66 -17.59
N TYR A 127 -1.32 -1.07 -18.15
CA TYR A 127 -2.48 -0.65 -17.37
C TYR A 127 -3.34 -1.84 -16.95
N TRP A 128 -3.48 -2.85 -17.81
CA TRP A 128 -4.12 -4.13 -17.47
C TRP A 128 -3.42 -4.85 -16.33
N LEU A 129 -2.08 -4.82 -16.32
CA LEU A 129 -1.29 -5.42 -15.25
C LEU A 129 -1.61 -4.82 -13.87
N ARG A 130 -2.06 -3.56 -13.79
CA ARG A 130 -2.39 -2.92 -12.49
C ARG A 130 -3.55 -3.60 -11.77
N LEU A 131 -4.53 -4.08 -12.54
CA LEU A 131 -5.79 -4.63 -12.01
C LEU A 131 -5.58 -5.84 -11.08
N PRO A 132 -4.82 -6.89 -11.46
CA PRO A 132 -4.55 -8.01 -10.56
C PRO A 132 -3.66 -7.65 -9.36
N PHE A 133 -2.87 -6.57 -9.43
CA PHE A 133 -2.10 -6.10 -8.27
C PHE A 133 -2.95 -5.33 -7.26
N GLN A 134 -4.10 -4.76 -7.65
CA GLN A 134 -4.98 -4.05 -6.73
C GLN A 134 -5.46 -4.91 -5.54
N PRO A 135 -6.00 -6.14 -5.74
CA PRO A 135 -6.36 -7.00 -4.61
C PRO A 135 -5.15 -7.39 -3.76
N LEU A 136 -3.96 -7.55 -4.36
CA LEU A 136 -2.73 -7.82 -3.60
C LEU A 136 -2.34 -6.63 -2.71
N ILE A 137 -2.50 -5.40 -3.19
CA ILE A 137 -2.28 -4.17 -2.40
C ILE A 137 -3.29 -4.07 -1.26
N ILE A 138 -4.56 -4.42 -1.51
CA ILE A 138 -5.59 -4.45 -0.47
C ILE A 138 -5.22 -5.47 0.62
N LEU A 139 -4.85 -6.69 0.25
CA LEU A 139 -4.42 -7.73 1.19
C LEU A 139 -3.16 -7.30 1.95
N TRP A 140 -2.19 -6.70 1.27
CA TRP A 140 -0.99 -6.14 1.89
C TRP A 140 -1.36 -5.10 2.94
N THR A 141 -2.29 -4.20 2.62
CA THR A 141 -2.76 -3.14 3.51
C THR A 141 -3.44 -3.70 4.75
N LEU A 142 -4.34 -4.67 4.59
CA LEU A 142 -5.03 -5.32 5.70
C LEU A 142 -4.07 -6.10 6.60
N TYR A 143 -3.08 -6.79 6.02
CA TYR A 143 -2.06 -7.49 6.78
C TYR A 143 -1.12 -6.52 7.54
N ALA A 144 -0.65 -5.46 6.87
CA ALA A 144 0.15 -4.41 7.48
C ALA A 144 -0.58 -3.69 8.62
N ALA A 145 -1.90 -3.57 8.51
CA ALA A 145 -2.77 -2.94 9.50
C ALA A 145 -3.31 -3.88 10.59
N GLU A 146 -2.86 -5.14 10.64
CA GLU A 146 -3.25 -6.12 11.65
C GLU A 146 -4.75 -6.49 11.61
N TRP A 147 -5.38 -6.40 10.42
CA TRP A 147 -6.69 -7.00 10.16
C TRP A 147 -6.58 -8.49 9.84
N LEU A 148 -5.53 -8.86 9.11
CA LEU A 148 -5.21 -10.22 8.78
C LEU A 148 -3.98 -10.67 9.57
N HIS A 149 -4.05 -11.87 10.12
CA HIS A 149 -2.92 -12.53 10.76
C HIS A 149 -2.66 -13.84 10.03
N TRP A 150 -1.41 -14.13 9.71
CA TRP A 150 -1.05 -15.46 9.21
C TRP A 150 -1.20 -16.47 10.36
N PRO A 151 -1.81 -17.66 10.12
CA PRO A 151 -1.87 -18.69 11.14
C PRO A 151 -0.46 -19.01 11.60
N GLN A 152 -0.19 -18.86 12.89
CA GLN A 152 1.09 -19.30 13.44
C GLN A 152 1.11 -20.83 13.27
N PRO A 153 2.10 -21.42 12.57
CA PRO A 153 2.24 -22.87 12.56
C PRO A 153 2.36 -23.30 14.02
N PHE A 154 1.54 -24.30 14.41
CA PHE A 154 1.38 -24.78 15.77
C PHE A 154 2.68 -24.68 16.58
N SER A 155 2.79 -23.71 17.49
CA SER A 155 3.81 -23.77 18.53
C SER A 155 3.50 -25.02 19.35
N SER A 156 4.41 -25.97 19.39
CA SER A 156 4.33 -27.19 20.18
C SER A 156 4.08 -26.85 21.66
N ARG A 157 2.80 -26.73 22.05
CA ARG A 157 2.36 -26.86 23.44
C ARG A 157 2.51 -28.32 23.82
N GLY A 158 3.73 -28.79 24.03
CA GLY A 158 3.96 -30.23 24.11
C GLY A 158 5.24 -30.69 24.79
N GLU A 159 6.01 -29.83 25.45
CA GLU A 159 7.11 -30.28 26.33
C GLU A 159 7.03 -29.55 27.67
N ARG A 160 5.96 -29.83 28.42
CA ARG A 160 6.07 -29.77 29.88
C ARG A 160 6.72 -31.08 30.31
N SER A 161 8.04 -31.04 30.50
CA SER A 161 8.78 -32.09 31.20
C SER A 161 8.11 -32.37 32.55
N PRO A 162 7.75 -33.62 32.91
CA PRO A 162 7.39 -33.92 34.28
C PRO A 162 8.65 -33.74 35.11
N ALA A 163 8.58 -32.84 36.08
CA ALA A 163 9.61 -32.67 37.08
C ALA A 163 9.81 -34.00 37.84
N HIS A 164 11.08 -34.30 38.11
CA HIS A 164 11.56 -35.32 39.03
C HIS A 164 10.61 -35.57 40.22
N ARG A 165 10.26 -36.84 40.43
CA ARG A 165 9.92 -37.42 41.73
C ARG A 165 10.72 -38.68 41.91
#